data_AF-V5GH75-F1
#
_entry.id   AF-V5GH75-F1
#
_cell.length_a   1.000
_cell.length_b   1.000
_cell.length_c   1.000
_cell.angle_alpha   90.00
_cell.angle_beta   90.00
_cell.angle_gamma   90.00
#
_symmetry.space_group_name_H-M   'P 1'
#
loop_
_entity.id
_entity.type
_entity.pdbx_description
1 polymer ?
#
loop_
_entity_poly.entity_id
_entity_poly.type
_entity_poly.pdbx_seq_one_letter_code
_entity_poly.pdbx_strand_id
1 'polypeptide(L)'
;MSVYVLFLACLTSFAVGTPAPCPLDFPHFNTTCSFISRFNSCAVIGEASDEGLYMQTEFARRAKTIIFIVSVIFLLKEMFQIYNTRWNYLDLENLSEWSCYVCSLLFVTNFTDCSYSTGVPEPWQWQLGVVSVFLSWVLLVIYIRKLPFLGIYVVMFTSVLSTFSQFFMVFFLFIVAFALAFLAVFQNQPAFDNPWKAIMKTTVMMVGEMEYDSLFNENVLPYETASYILMALFLVLMTIITSNLLVGLAVDDIKVVLEQAELKRLGMQVKLVLTVETMLPTWARRQVVVQKRTVRPNRKSRTATLMRRLFGINIHTFQPGSREEKYTVEKVYEHQEGMERLLRHLEERMDILAQQGHRLEKALNALGQRARGGSERGSTGSSSPDDV
;
A
#
# COMPACT_ATOMS: atom_id res chain seq x y z
N MET A 1 13.88 12.37 -11.50
CA MET A 1 14.07 12.21 -10.04
C MET A 1 14.88 13.34 -9.43
N SER A 2 16.16 13.54 -9.76
CA SER A 2 16.98 14.56 -9.08
C SER A 2 16.41 16.00 -9.18
N VAL A 3 15.93 16.40 -10.37
CA VAL A 3 15.27 17.71 -10.56
C VAL A 3 14.01 17.86 -9.72
N TYR A 4 13.23 16.77 -9.59
CA TYR A 4 12.01 16.76 -8.78
C TYR A 4 12.32 16.84 -7.27
N VAL A 5 13.35 16.15 -6.80
CA VAL A 5 13.78 16.23 -5.39
C VAL A 5 14.28 17.64 -5.05
N LEU A 6 14.98 18.30 -5.99
CA LEU A 6 15.35 19.70 -5.83
C LEU A 6 14.11 20.62 -5.75
N PHE A 7 13.14 20.44 -6.65
CA PHE A 7 11.86 21.16 -6.61
C PHE A 7 11.16 20.98 -5.27
N LEU A 8 11.05 19.74 -4.79
CA LEU A 8 10.44 19.41 -3.51
C LEU A 8 11.15 20.12 -2.36
N ALA A 9 12.48 20.03 -2.29
CA ALA A 9 13.26 20.67 -1.25
C ALA A 9 13.11 22.21 -1.27
N CYS A 10 13.06 22.82 -2.45
CA CYS A 10 12.80 24.25 -2.58
C CYS A 10 11.38 24.61 -2.11
N LEU A 11 10.36 23.85 -2.53
CA LEU A 11 8.96 24.08 -2.16
C LEU A 11 8.75 23.96 -0.65
N THR A 12 9.32 22.93 -0.02
CA THR A 12 9.21 22.74 1.44
C THR A 12 9.95 23.82 2.20
N SER A 13 11.15 24.19 1.75
CA SER A 13 11.93 25.23 2.41
C SER A 13 11.29 26.62 2.24
N PHE A 14 10.64 26.86 1.10
CA PHE A 14 9.83 28.06 0.89
C PHE A 14 8.65 28.07 1.86
N ALA A 15 7.84 27.01 1.91
CA ALA A 15 6.66 26.94 2.79
C ALA A 15 6.99 27.09 4.29
N VAL A 16 8.12 26.51 4.74
CA VAL A 16 8.59 26.63 6.13
C VAL A 16 9.22 28.01 6.39
N GLY A 17 9.88 28.60 5.41
CA GLY A 17 10.57 29.88 5.53
C GLY A 17 9.68 31.11 5.35
N THR A 18 8.48 30.95 4.80
CA THR A 18 7.49 32.01 4.64
C THR A 18 6.49 32.02 5.80
N PRO A 19 6.17 33.18 6.39
CA PRO A 19 5.10 33.26 7.38
C PRO A 19 3.75 32.96 6.72
N ALA A 20 2.90 32.21 7.42
CA ALA A 20 1.51 32.02 7.03
C ALA A 20 0.79 33.37 7.09
N PRO A 21 -0.09 33.72 6.13
CA PRO A 21 -0.93 34.92 6.21
C PRO A 21 -2.09 34.70 7.20
N CYS A 22 -2.54 35.78 7.84
CA CYS A 22 -3.75 35.76 8.67
C CYS A 22 -4.87 36.61 8.05
N PRO A 23 -6.08 36.05 7.88
CA PRO A 23 -7.26 36.82 7.50
C PRO A 23 -7.64 37.83 8.60
N LEU A 24 -8.10 39.04 8.23
CA LEU A 24 -8.57 40.02 9.23
C LEU A 24 -9.88 39.66 9.91
N ASP A 25 -10.79 39.00 9.20
CA ASP A 25 -12.11 38.65 9.75
C ASP A 25 -12.04 37.53 10.80
N PHE A 26 -10.83 37.16 11.23
CA PHE A 26 -10.62 36.09 12.18
C PHE A 26 -10.91 36.57 13.62
N PRO A 27 -11.79 35.87 14.36
CA PRO A 27 -12.09 36.23 15.74
C PRO A 27 -10.82 36.15 16.60
N HIS A 28 -10.61 37.17 17.44
CA HIS A 28 -9.41 37.32 18.27
C HIS A 28 -8.08 37.44 17.51
N PHE A 29 -8.07 38.13 16.35
CA PHE A 29 -6.88 38.40 15.54
C PHE A 29 -5.61 38.76 16.36
N ASN A 30 -5.72 39.67 17.33
CA ASN A 30 -4.57 40.11 18.13
C ASN A 30 -3.92 39.01 18.98
N THR A 31 -4.66 37.97 19.39
CA THR A 31 -4.11 36.87 20.19
C THR A 31 -3.70 35.69 19.32
N THR A 32 -4.50 35.35 18.30
CA THR A 32 -4.26 34.17 17.44
C THR A 32 -3.25 34.43 16.33
N CYS A 33 -3.17 35.65 15.82
CA CYS A 33 -2.30 36.06 14.69
C CYS A 33 -1.12 36.95 15.11
N SER A 34 -0.74 36.87 16.39
CA SER A 34 0.31 37.70 17.01
C SER A 34 1.70 37.55 16.37
N PHE A 35 1.95 36.46 15.63
CA PHE A 35 3.20 36.26 14.90
C PHE A 35 3.37 37.25 13.75
N ILE A 36 2.29 37.56 13.02
CA ILE A 36 2.31 38.47 11.86
C ILE A 36 2.10 39.91 12.30
N SER A 37 1.33 40.14 13.36
CA SER A 37 1.12 41.49 13.91
C SER A 37 2.43 42.14 14.38
N ARG A 38 3.51 41.37 14.57
CA ARG A 38 4.87 41.86 14.88
C ARG A 38 5.70 42.21 13.65
N PHE A 39 5.30 41.78 12.45
CA PHE A 39 6.01 42.00 11.20
C PHE A 39 5.04 42.59 10.15
N ASN A 40 4.85 43.89 10.24
CA ASN A 40 3.92 44.71 9.49
C ASN A 40 4.18 44.62 7.97
N SER A 41 3.52 43.68 7.29
CA SER A 41 3.97 43.34 5.93
C SER A 41 3.39 44.27 4.85
N CYS A 42 2.11 44.64 4.80
CA CYS A 42 1.65 45.68 3.86
C CYS A 42 0.18 46.13 4.07
N ALA A 43 -0.20 46.50 5.30
CA ALA A 43 -1.58 46.61 5.78
C ALA A 43 -2.24 45.22 5.88
N VAL A 44 -2.26 44.67 7.09
CA VAL A 44 -3.13 43.55 7.42
C VAL A 44 -4.58 44.08 7.32
N ILE A 45 -5.15 44.06 6.11
CA ILE A 45 -6.50 44.47 5.68
C ILE A 45 -7.15 45.71 6.37
N GLY A 46 -6.34 46.73 6.68
CA GLY A 46 -6.76 48.03 7.20
C GLY A 46 -5.54 48.89 7.52
N GLU A 47 -5.66 50.22 7.40
CA GLU A 47 -4.57 51.20 7.50
C GLU A 47 -3.67 50.94 8.72
N ALA A 48 -2.45 50.47 8.49
CA ALA A 48 -1.44 50.29 9.53
C ALA A 48 -0.18 51.09 9.17
N SER A 49 0.30 51.83 10.17
CA SER A 49 1.43 52.76 10.13
C SER A 49 2.80 52.08 9.95
N ASP A 50 3.65 52.74 9.17
CA ASP A 50 4.95 52.41 8.54
C ASP A 50 6.09 51.72 9.32
N GLU A 51 5.89 51.07 10.47
CA GLU A 51 7.03 50.45 11.20
C GLU A 51 7.00 48.92 11.15
N GLY A 52 7.71 48.34 10.16
CA GLY A 52 8.20 46.94 10.22
C GLY A 52 7.94 46.06 8.99
N LEU A 53 8.49 46.40 7.82
CA LEU A 53 8.34 45.61 6.59
C LEU A 53 9.07 44.25 6.69
N TYR A 54 8.33 43.13 6.80
CA TYR A 54 8.92 41.81 6.62
C TYR A 54 9.53 41.72 5.20
N MET A 55 10.83 41.46 5.14
CA MET A 55 11.52 41.16 3.90
C MET A 55 11.84 39.67 3.86
N GLN A 56 11.28 38.97 2.88
CA GLN A 56 11.55 37.57 2.63
C GLN A 56 13.06 37.30 2.53
N THR A 57 13.53 36.22 3.15
CA THR A 57 14.94 35.82 3.12
C THR A 57 15.43 35.62 1.68
N GLU A 58 16.70 35.96 1.42
CA GLU A 58 17.33 35.78 0.09
C GLU A 58 17.21 34.34 -0.41
N PHE A 59 17.27 33.37 0.51
CA PHE A 59 17.10 31.96 0.19
C PHE A 59 15.68 31.65 -0.30
N ALA A 60 14.65 32.12 0.41
CA ALA A 60 13.25 31.92 0.01
C ALA A 60 12.93 32.61 -1.32
N ARG A 61 13.48 33.81 -1.56
CA ARG A 61 13.32 34.51 -2.85
C ARG A 61 13.92 33.72 -4.01
N ARG A 62 15.13 33.16 -3.84
CA ARG A 62 15.76 32.29 -4.86
C ARG A 62 15.00 30.98 -5.05
N ALA A 63 14.56 30.35 -3.97
CA ALA A 63 13.76 29.12 -4.02
C ALA A 63 12.46 29.34 -4.79
N LYS A 64 11.77 30.47 -4.56
CA LYS A 64 10.60 30.93 -5.30
C LYS A 64 10.83 30.99 -6.80
N THR A 65 11.92 31.64 -7.25
CA THR A 65 12.27 31.69 -8.67
C THR A 65 12.51 30.30 -9.27
N ILE A 66 13.18 29.41 -8.54
CA ILE A 66 13.41 28.02 -8.96
C ILE A 66 12.09 27.26 -9.10
N ILE A 67 11.22 27.34 -8.08
CA ILE A 67 9.91 26.68 -8.08
C ILE A 67 9.09 27.14 -9.29
N PHE A 68 9.02 28.45 -9.53
CA PHE A 68 8.29 29.01 -10.67
C PHE A 68 8.78 28.44 -12.00
N ILE A 69 10.10 28.49 -12.26
CA ILE A 69 10.69 27.99 -13.52
C ILE A 69 10.42 26.50 -13.68
N VAL A 70 10.64 25.70 -12.64
CA VAL A 70 10.47 24.25 -12.70
C VAL A 70 9.00 23.86 -12.88
N SER A 71 8.06 24.51 -12.16
CA SER A 71 6.62 24.29 -12.34
C SER A 71 6.16 24.60 -13.76
N VAL A 72 6.63 25.70 -14.36
CA VAL A 72 6.31 26.02 -15.76
C VAL A 72 6.83 24.94 -16.72
N ILE A 73 8.09 24.50 -16.55
CA ILE A 73 8.67 23.43 -17.39
C ILE A 73 7.87 22.12 -17.25
N PHE A 74 7.50 21.75 -16.03
CA PHE A 74 6.72 20.53 -15.79
C PHE A 74 5.29 20.63 -16.34
N LEU A 75 4.62 21.77 -16.20
CA LEU A 75 3.31 22.01 -16.82
C LEU A 75 3.38 21.93 -18.34
N LEU A 76 4.41 22.50 -18.98
CA LEU A 76 4.61 22.38 -20.43
C LEU A 76 4.85 20.93 -20.86
N LYS A 77 5.64 20.17 -20.09
CA LYS A 77 5.83 18.72 -20.31
C LYS A 77 4.50 17.97 -20.21
N GLU A 78 3.68 18.26 -19.20
CA GLU A 78 2.37 17.63 -19.04
C GLU A 78 1.38 18.02 -20.15
N MET A 79 1.38 19.28 -20.60
CA MET A 79 0.57 19.71 -21.75
C MET A 79 0.93 18.93 -23.02
N PHE A 80 2.23 18.70 -23.24
CA PHE A 80 2.68 17.89 -24.37
C PHE A 80 2.23 16.43 -24.25
N GLN A 81 2.22 15.87 -23.03
CA GLN A 81 1.72 14.51 -22.78
C GLN A 81 0.22 14.38 -23.01
N ILE A 82 -0.58 15.36 -22.57
CA ILE A 82 -2.02 15.44 -22.85
C ILE A 82 -2.25 15.46 -24.36
N TYR A 83 -1.53 16.32 -25.09
CA TYR A 83 -1.70 16.45 -26.54
C TYR A 83 -1.45 15.12 -27.28
N ASN A 84 -0.41 14.38 -26.88
CA ASN A 84 -0.05 13.13 -27.54
C ASN A 84 -0.95 11.96 -27.15
N THR A 85 -1.42 11.90 -25.89
CA THR A 85 -2.12 10.72 -25.31
C THR A 85 -3.65 10.89 -25.27
N ARG A 86 -4.14 12.14 -25.40
CA ARG A 86 -5.56 12.53 -25.36
C ARG A 86 -6.33 11.94 -24.16
N TRP A 87 -7.45 11.25 -24.41
CA TRP A 87 -8.37 10.76 -23.37
C TRP A 87 -7.80 9.66 -22.48
N ASN A 88 -6.81 8.89 -22.96
CA ASN A 88 -6.12 7.89 -22.17
C ASN A 88 -5.15 8.49 -21.13
N TYR A 89 -5.10 9.82 -20.99
CA TYR A 89 -4.26 10.53 -20.04
C TYR A 89 -4.91 10.71 -18.66
N LEU A 90 -6.23 10.59 -18.52
CA LEU A 90 -6.95 10.89 -17.27
C LEU A 90 -6.77 9.80 -16.18
N ASP A 91 -5.54 9.59 -15.75
CA ASP A 91 -5.17 8.78 -14.59
C ASP A 91 -5.03 9.66 -13.33
N LEU A 92 -5.32 9.11 -12.16
CA LEU A 92 -5.19 9.81 -10.86
C LEU A 92 -3.76 10.33 -10.62
N GLU A 93 -2.75 9.62 -11.11
CA GLU A 93 -1.35 10.05 -11.04
C GLU A 93 -1.14 11.35 -11.81
N ASN A 94 -1.57 11.40 -13.07
CA ASN A 94 -1.42 12.57 -13.93
C ASN A 94 -2.24 13.76 -13.41
N LEU A 95 -3.45 13.51 -12.88
CA LEU A 95 -4.27 14.54 -12.22
C LEU A 95 -3.57 15.10 -10.96
N SER A 96 -2.95 14.23 -10.16
CA SER A 96 -2.19 14.66 -8.97
C SER A 96 -0.94 15.46 -9.33
N GLU A 97 -0.26 15.12 -10.43
CA GLU A 97 0.87 15.90 -10.96
C GLU A 97 0.43 17.30 -11.41
N TRP A 98 -0.62 17.37 -12.24
CA TRP A 98 -1.21 18.63 -12.69
C TRP A 98 -1.62 19.53 -11.55
N SER A 99 -2.42 19.00 -10.62
CA SER A 99 -2.89 19.77 -9.47
C SER A 99 -1.73 20.26 -8.60
N CYS A 100 -0.72 19.42 -8.34
CA CYS A 100 0.48 19.83 -7.62
C CYS A 100 1.21 20.99 -8.31
N TYR A 101 1.47 20.90 -9.62
CA TYR A 101 2.21 21.93 -10.36
C TYR A 101 1.42 23.24 -10.53
N VAL A 102 0.10 23.16 -10.75
CA VAL A 102 -0.77 24.34 -10.78
C VAL A 102 -0.84 25.01 -9.40
N CYS A 103 -1.09 24.25 -8.32
CA CYS A 103 -1.17 24.81 -6.97
C CYS A 103 0.17 25.42 -6.52
N SER A 104 1.31 24.78 -6.82
CA SER A 104 2.63 25.33 -6.52
C SER A 104 2.96 26.59 -7.31
N LEU A 105 2.53 26.67 -8.58
CA LEU A 105 2.68 27.88 -9.40
C LEU A 105 1.89 29.04 -8.78
N LEU A 106 0.61 28.80 -8.47
CA LEU A 106 -0.28 29.81 -7.86
C LEU A 106 0.18 30.22 -6.46
N PHE A 107 0.79 29.33 -5.69
CA PHE A 107 1.31 29.62 -4.36
C PHE A 107 2.49 30.61 -4.40
N VAL A 108 3.31 30.55 -5.46
CA VAL A 108 4.57 31.29 -5.55
C VAL A 108 4.42 32.59 -6.35
N THR A 109 3.40 32.74 -7.19
CA THR A 109 3.13 33.97 -7.95
C THR A 109 2.73 35.15 -7.06
N ASN A 110 3.19 36.35 -7.38
CA ASN A 110 2.74 37.59 -6.72
C ASN A 110 1.51 38.13 -7.47
N PHE A 111 0.36 38.27 -6.78
CA PHE A 111 -0.86 38.84 -7.38
C PHE A 111 -1.12 40.30 -6.98
N THR A 112 -0.51 40.77 -5.89
CA THR A 112 -0.76 42.10 -5.29
C THR A 112 0.55 42.85 -5.09
N ASP A 113 0.50 44.17 -5.01
CA ASP A 113 1.67 45.02 -4.69
C ASP A 113 2.30 44.70 -3.32
N CYS A 114 1.46 44.31 -2.35
CA CYS A 114 1.87 43.78 -1.05
C CYS A 114 2.77 42.53 -1.20
N SER A 115 2.24 41.50 -1.87
CA SER A 115 2.95 40.27 -2.16
C SER A 115 4.23 40.51 -2.98
N TYR A 116 4.22 41.48 -3.90
CA TYR A 116 5.41 41.88 -4.64
C TYR A 116 6.50 42.47 -3.73
N SER A 117 6.11 43.33 -2.77
CA SER A 117 7.04 44.06 -1.91
C SER A 117 7.59 43.21 -0.75
N THR A 118 6.76 42.31 -0.18
CA THR A 118 7.13 41.52 1.01
C THR A 118 7.43 40.06 0.74
N GLY A 119 6.90 39.52 -0.37
CA GLY A 119 6.96 38.10 -0.68
C GLY A 119 5.98 37.23 0.11
N VAL A 120 5.05 37.83 0.88
CA VAL A 120 4.00 37.11 1.61
C VAL A 120 2.85 36.76 0.64
N PRO A 121 2.38 35.50 0.63
CA PRO A 121 1.24 35.09 -0.19
C PRO A 121 -0.10 35.45 0.47
N GLU A 122 -1.15 35.57 -0.33
CA GLU A 122 -2.53 35.79 0.13
C GLU A 122 -3.10 34.56 0.86
N PRO A 123 -4.13 34.72 1.72
CA PRO A 123 -4.74 33.60 2.46
C PRO A 123 -5.21 32.44 1.57
N TRP A 124 -5.82 32.74 0.42
CA TRP A 124 -6.25 31.70 -0.53
C TRP A 124 -5.05 31.01 -1.21
N GLN A 125 -3.96 31.74 -1.47
CA GLN A 125 -2.72 31.15 -2.01
C GLN A 125 -2.08 30.23 -0.99
N TRP A 126 -2.14 30.58 0.30
CA TRP A 126 -1.62 29.72 1.36
C TRP A 126 -2.33 28.38 1.43
N GLN A 127 -3.66 28.37 1.27
CA GLN A 127 -4.45 27.12 1.18
C GLN A 127 -3.97 26.24 0.01
N LEU A 128 -3.75 26.83 -1.17
CA LEU A 128 -3.19 26.11 -2.32
C LEU A 128 -1.74 25.67 -2.07
N GLY A 129 -0.96 26.45 -1.33
CA GLY A 129 0.38 26.13 -0.89
C GLY A 129 0.41 24.86 -0.04
N VAL A 130 -0.46 24.77 0.97
CA VAL A 130 -0.64 23.57 1.81
C VAL A 130 -0.95 22.34 0.96
N VAL A 131 -1.90 22.46 0.03
CA VAL A 131 -2.26 21.37 -0.90
C VAL A 131 -1.06 20.97 -1.76
N SER A 132 -0.32 21.94 -2.32
CA SER A 132 0.83 21.67 -3.18
C SER A 132 1.97 20.97 -2.44
N VAL A 133 2.26 21.38 -1.21
CA VAL A 133 3.30 20.74 -0.38
C VAL A 133 2.89 19.30 -0.09
N PHE A 134 1.66 19.07 0.35
CA PHE A 134 1.16 17.72 0.61
C PHE A 134 1.21 16.83 -0.65
N LEU A 135 0.65 17.29 -1.76
CA LEU A 135 0.65 16.54 -3.02
C LEU A 135 2.06 16.26 -3.53
N SER A 136 3.00 17.20 -3.38
CA SER A 136 4.39 17.01 -3.83
C SER A 136 5.11 15.87 -3.10
N TRP A 137 4.85 15.69 -1.80
CA TRP A 137 5.37 14.56 -1.04
C TRP A 137 4.67 13.25 -1.40
N VAL A 138 3.35 13.26 -1.62
CA VAL A 138 2.61 12.08 -2.11
C VAL A 138 3.12 11.64 -3.48
N LEU A 139 3.36 12.58 -4.39
CA LEU A 139 3.95 12.33 -5.70
C LEU A 139 5.37 11.77 -5.61
N LEU A 140 6.17 12.19 -4.62
CA LEU A 140 7.47 11.57 -4.37
C LEU A 140 7.33 10.07 -4.08
N VAL A 141 6.36 9.69 -3.24
CA VAL A 141 6.07 8.27 -2.94
C VAL A 141 5.70 7.53 -4.23
N ILE A 142 4.83 8.12 -5.07
CA ILE A 142 4.44 7.53 -6.36
C ILE A 142 5.64 7.38 -7.31
N TYR A 143 6.59 8.33 -7.30
CA TYR A 143 7.81 8.20 -8.08
C TYR A 143 8.78 7.15 -7.56
N ILE A 144 8.87 6.97 -6.24
CA ILE A 144 9.65 5.89 -5.61
C ILE A 144 9.14 4.52 -6.07
N ARG A 145 7.86 4.38 -6.43
CA ARG A 145 7.27 3.16 -7.03
C ARG A 145 8.06 2.65 -8.24
N LYS A 146 8.69 3.53 -9.02
CA LYS A 146 9.49 3.15 -10.21
C LYS A 146 10.88 2.60 -9.84
N LEU A 147 11.32 2.75 -8.59
CA LEU A 147 12.62 2.25 -8.13
C LEU A 147 12.55 0.75 -7.82
N PRO A 148 13.53 -0.05 -8.26
CA PRO A 148 13.46 -1.52 -8.15
C PRO A 148 13.59 -2.07 -6.72
N PHE A 149 14.16 -1.30 -5.78
CA PHE A 149 14.32 -1.72 -4.38
C PHE A 149 13.16 -1.22 -3.50
N LEU A 150 12.87 0.09 -3.53
CA LEU A 150 11.82 0.70 -2.70
C LEU A 150 10.42 0.57 -3.31
N GLY A 151 10.32 0.41 -4.63
CA GLY A 151 9.05 0.48 -5.34
C GLY A 151 8.09 -0.65 -5.00
N ILE A 152 8.59 -1.81 -4.56
CA ILE A 152 7.74 -2.93 -4.15
C ILE A 152 6.90 -2.60 -2.92
N TYR A 153 7.47 -1.88 -1.95
CA TYR A 153 6.75 -1.44 -0.75
C TYR A 153 5.67 -0.42 -1.10
N VAL A 154 5.98 0.50 -2.03
CA VAL A 154 4.98 1.46 -2.52
C VAL A 154 3.85 0.75 -3.27
N VAL A 155 4.17 -0.22 -4.15
CA VAL A 155 3.15 -1.02 -4.85
C VAL A 155 2.26 -1.76 -3.85
N MET A 156 2.84 -2.41 -2.85
CA MET A 156 2.11 -3.09 -1.79
C MET A 156 1.18 -2.12 -1.04
N PHE A 157 1.70 -0.97 -0.60
CA PHE A 157 0.92 0.05 0.07
C PHE A 157 -0.25 0.54 -0.79
N THR A 158 -0.01 0.90 -2.05
CA THR A 158 -1.08 1.37 -2.95
C THR A 158 -2.12 0.29 -3.26
N SER A 159 -1.71 -0.98 -3.28
CA SER A 159 -2.62 -2.12 -3.46
C SER A 159 -3.56 -2.25 -2.26
N VAL A 160 -3.01 -2.23 -1.03
CA VAL A 160 -3.79 -2.29 0.21
C VAL A 160 -4.69 -1.06 0.37
N LEU A 161 -4.21 0.12 -0.02
CA LEU A 161 -5.02 1.34 0.00
C LEU A 161 -6.21 1.26 -0.97
N SER A 162 -6.01 0.65 -2.14
CA SER A 162 -7.07 0.47 -3.15
C SER A 162 -8.16 -0.48 -2.65
N THR A 163 -7.77 -1.63 -2.08
CA THR A 163 -8.71 -2.60 -1.53
C THR A 163 -9.42 -2.01 -0.32
N PHE A 164 -8.69 -1.36 0.60
CA PHE A 164 -9.26 -0.61 1.72
C PHE A 164 -10.31 0.40 1.25
N SER A 165 -10.01 1.22 0.23
CA SER A 165 -10.93 2.23 -0.28
C SER A 165 -12.24 1.63 -0.80
N GLN A 166 -12.17 0.48 -1.48
CA GLN A 166 -13.35 -0.23 -1.98
C GLN A 166 -14.26 -0.70 -0.82
N PHE A 167 -13.69 -1.23 0.26
CA PHE A 167 -14.46 -1.63 1.44
C PHE A 167 -14.90 -0.44 2.30
N PHE A 168 -14.09 0.63 2.34
CA PHE A 168 -14.34 1.84 3.12
C PHE A 168 -15.64 2.54 2.72
N MET A 169 -16.07 2.44 1.46
CA MET A 169 -17.34 3.00 1.01
C MET A 169 -18.55 2.48 1.82
N VAL A 170 -18.51 1.22 2.27
CA VAL A 170 -19.56 0.64 3.12
C VAL A 170 -19.50 1.23 4.54
N PHE A 171 -18.30 1.33 5.11
CA PHE A 171 -18.10 1.91 6.44
C PHE A 171 -18.43 3.40 6.47
N PHE A 172 -18.19 4.13 5.38
CA PHE A 172 -18.53 5.54 5.26
C PHE A 172 -20.03 5.79 5.48
N LEU A 173 -20.91 4.89 5.03
CA LEU A 173 -22.35 4.99 5.29
C LEU A 173 -22.67 4.91 6.79
N PHE A 174 -22.00 4.01 7.52
CA PHE A 174 -22.14 3.93 8.96
C PHE A 174 -21.55 5.15 9.67
N ILE A 175 -20.40 5.67 9.24
CA ILE A 175 -19.80 6.89 9.78
C ILE A 175 -20.80 8.05 9.65
N VAL A 176 -21.43 8.23 8.48
CA VAL A 176 -22.42 9.29 8.28
C VAL A 176 -23.65 9.07 9.18
N ALA A 177 -24.16 7.84 9.28
CA ALA A 177 -25.31 7.53 10.12
C ALA A 177 -25.05 7.83 11.61
N PHE A 178 -23.91 7.37 12.14
CA PHE A 178 -23.51 7.65 13.52
C PHE A 178 -23.17 9.12 13.74
N ALA A 179 -22.53 9.79 12.78
CA ALA A 179 -22.20 11.20 12.87
C ALA A 179 -23.45 12.07 12.96
N LEU A 180 -24.49 11.76 12.18
CA LEU A 180 -25.77 12.47 12.25
C LEU A 180 -26.53 12.16 13.55
N ALA A 181 -26.46 10.92 14.05
CA ALA A 181 -27.05 10.56 15.34
C ALA A 181 -26.34 11.28 16.50
N PHE A 182 -25.01 11.34 16.50
CA PHE A 182 -24.23 12.09 17.48
C PHE A 182 -24.44 13.60 17.34
N LEU A 183 -24.58 14.12 16.11
CA LEU A 183 -24.95 15.52 15.89
C LEU A 183 -26.29 15.85 16.57
N ALA A 184 -27.29 14.97 16.45
CA ALA A 184 -28.60 15.20 17.05
C ALA A 184 -28.58 15.11 18.59
N VAL A 185 -27.77 14.21 19.16
CA VAL A 185 -27.70 13.99 20.62
C VAL A 185 -26.78 14.99 21.32
N PHE A 186 -25.66 15.35 20.70
CA PHE A 186 -24.61 16.21 21.25
C PHE A 186 -24.58 17.61 20.61
N GLN A 187 -25.67 18.08 19.98
CA GLN A 187 -25.71 19.32 19.20
C GLN A 187 -25.19 20.57 19.95
N ASN A 188 -25.29 20.58 21.28
CA ASN A 188 -24.85 21.69 22.13
C ASN A 188 -23.35 21.65 22.46
N GLN A 189 -22.61 20.65 22.00
CA GLN A 189 -21.17 20.53 22.19
C GLN A 189 -20.41 21.06 20.96
N PRO A 190 -19.26 21.75 21.13
CA PRO A 190 -18.53 22.36 20.02
C PRO A 190 -17.98 21.33 19.01
N ALA A 191 -17.82 20.07 19.41
CA ALA A 191 -17.40 18.96 18.55
C ALA A 191 -18.49 18.50 17.56
N PHE A 192 -19.75 18.80 17.86
CA PHE A 192 -20.93 18.39 17.10
C PHE A 192 -21.82 19.59 16.77
N ASP A 193 -21.23 20.78 16.59
CA ASP A 193 -21.98 21.99 16.26
C ASP A 193 -22.43 22.04 14.79
N ASN A 194 -21.72 21.32 13.91
CA ASN A 194 -22.04 21.25 12.48
C ASN A 194 -21.76 19.84 11.92
N PRO A 195 -22.42 19.47 10.80
CA PRO A 195 -22.29 18.13 10.23
C PRO A 195 -20.85 17.74 9.83
N TRP A 196 -20.04 18.70 9.38
CA TRP A 196 -18.66 18.44 8.98
C TRP A 196 -17.78 18.07 10.18
N LYS A 197 -17.88 18.83 11.29
CA LYS A 197 -17.20 18.51 12.54
C LYS A 197 -17.71 17.21 13.14
N ALA A 198 -19.01 16.93 13.07
CA ALA A 198 -19.58 15.67 13.53
C ALA A 198 -19.01 14.46 12.78
N ILE A 199 -18.90 14.53 11.44
CA ILE A 199 -18.27 13.48 10.62
C ILE A 199 -16.80 13.30 11.00
N MET A 200 -16.05 14.40 11.14
CA MET A 200 -14.63 14.34 11.54
C MET A 200 -14.46 13.75 12.94
N LYS A 201 -15.23 14.21 13.94
CA LYS A 201 -15.19 13.69 15.32
C LYS A 201 -15.56 12.21 15.35
N THR A 202 -16.60 11.79 14.63
CA THR A 202 -17.00 10.38 14.54
C THR A 202 -15.94 9.51 13.87
N THR A 203 -15.25 10.03 12.84
CA THR A 203 -14.14 9.33 12.18
C THR A 203 -12.94 9.18 13.13
N VAL A 204 -12.61 10.20 13.92
CA VAL A 204 -11.56 10.12 14.95
C VAL A 204 -11.94 9.11 16.03
N MET A 205 -13.19 9.10 16.47
CA MET A 205 -13.70 8.11 17.43
C MET A 205 -13.64 6.68 16.88
N MET A 206 -13.81 6.48 15.57
CA MET A 206 -13.70 5.16 14.93
C MET A 206 -12.28 4.59 15.01
N VAL A 207 -11.25 5.43 14.94
CA VAL A 207 -9.84 5.03 15.10
C VAL A 207 -9.55 4.51 16.51
N GLY A 208 -10.41 4.84 17.48
CA GLY A 208 -10.31 4.41 18.87
C GLY A 208 -9.99 5.54 19.85
N GLU A 209 -9.86 6.78 19.36
CA GLU A 209 -9.69 7.97 20.20
C GLU A 209 -11.05 8.43 20.73
N MET A 210 -11.49 7.81 21.84
CA MET A 210 -12.70 8.22 22.54
C MET A 210 -12.37 9.06 23.77
N GLU A 211 -12.71 10.34 23.71
CA GLU A 211 -12.67 11.23 24.87
C GLU A 211 -13.96 11.10 25.68
N TYR A 212 -14.09 10.01 26.45
CA TYR A 212 -15.30 9.77 27.24
C TYR A 212 -15.59 10.91 28.23
N ASP A 213 -14.56 11.40 28.93
CA ASP A 213 -14.73 12.42 29.97
C ASP A 213 -15.26 13.74 29.40
N SER A 214 -14.74 14.19 28.25
CA SER A 214 -15.21 15.42 27.61
C SER A 214 -16.63 15.27 27.07
N LEU A 215 -17.02 14.07 26.60
CA LEU A 215 -18.35 13.84 26.04
C LEU A 215 -19.44 13.65 27.09
N PHE A 216 -19.13 12.96 28.20
CA PHE A 216 -20.13 12.50 29.18
C PHE A 216 -20.03 13.13 30.57
N ASN A 217 -18.82 13.47 31.05
CA ASN A 217 -18.62 13.94 32.42
C ASN A 217 -18.57 15.47 32.53
N GLU A 218 -17.96 16.15 31.57
CA GLU A 218 -17.80 17.61 31.58
C GLU A 218 -19.05 18.36 31.10
N ASN A 219 -19.92 17.70 30.34
CA ASN A 219 -21.09 18.30 29.70
C ASN A 219 -22.39 17.72 30.23
N VAL A 220 -23.39 18.58 30.46
CA VAL A 220 -24.75 18.12 30.81
C VAL A 220 -25.41 17.50 29.58
N LEU A 221 -25.84 16.24 29.70
CA LEU A 221 -26.46 15.49 28.61
C LEU A 221 -28.00 15.61 28.67
N PRO A 222 -28.65 16.26 27.69
CA PRO A 222 -30.11 16.32 27.66
C PRO A 222 -30.77 14.95 27.45
N TYR A 223 -30.07 14.04 26.76
CA TYR A 223 -30.56 12.72 26.37
C TYR A 223 -29.62 11.59 26.84
N GLU A 224 -29.30 11.57 28.14
CA GLU A 224 -28.31 10.68 28.76
C GLU A 224 -28.46 9.19 28.35
N THR A 225 -29.66 8.62 28.46
CA THR A 225 -29.89 7.20 28.11
C THR A 225 -29.64 6.92 26.62
N ALA A 226 -30.09 7.80 25.73
CA ALA A 226 -29.88 7.64 24.29
C ALA A 226 -28.40 7.79 23.93
N SER A 227 -27.68 8.72 24.58
CA SER A 227 -26.24 8.90 24.42
C SER A 227 -25.46 7.64 24.78
N TYR A 228 -25.75 7.01 25.93
CA TYR A 228 -25.08 5.79 26.35
C TYR A 228 -25.38 4.59 25.45
N ILE A 229 -26.64 4.42 25.02
CA ILE A 229 -27.01 3.34 24.09
C ILE A 229 -26.32 3.53 22.73
N LEU A 230 -26.34 4.74 22.19
CA LEU A 230 -25.70 5.06 20.91
C LEU A 230 -24.19 4.86 20.98
N MET A 231 -23.55 5.23 22.10
CA MET A 231 -22.13 5.00 22.34
C MET A 231 -21.78 3.52 22.45
N ALA A 232 -22.57 2.73 23.18
CA ALA A 232 -22.36 1.28 23.28
C ALA A 232 -22.49 0.60 21.90
N LEU A 233 -23.48 0.99 21.10
CA LEU A 233 -23.66 0.48 19.74
C LEU A 233 -22.49 0.88 18.83
N PHE A 234 -22.04 2.13 18.92
CA PHE A 234 -20.89 2.63 18.17
C PHE A 234 -19.61 1.85 18.51
N LEU A 235 -19.34 1.62 19.79
CA LEU A 235 -18.21 0.85 20.27
C LEU A 235 -18.15 -0.56 19.66
N VAL A 236 -19.28 -1.27 19.70
CA VAL A 236 -19.33 -2.64 19.16
C VAL A 236 -19.19 -2.63 17.63
N LEU A 237 -19.95 -1.80 16.93
CA LEU A 237 -20.01 -1.84 15.46
C LEU A 237 -18.79 -1.18 14.79
N MET A 238 -18.42 0.03 15.20
CA MET A 238 -17.36 0.81 14.56
C MET A 238 -15.99 0.50 15.16
N THR A 239 -15.86 0.53 16.49
CA THR A 239 -14.55 0.37 17.13
C THR A 239 -14.08 -1.09 17.14
N ILE A 240 -14.94 -2.04 17.47
CA ILE A 240 -14.54 -3.45 17.57
C ILE A 240 -14.68 -4.17 16.22
N ILE A 241 -15.89 -4.25 15.67
CA ILE A 241 -16.16 -5.06 14.46
C ILE A 241 -15.43 -4.47 13.25
N THR A 242 -15.60 -3.17 12.99
CA THR A 242 -15.03 -2.56 11.78
C THR A 242 -13.50 -2.48 11.85
N SER A 243 -12.90 -2.10 12.99
CA SER A 243 -11.44 -2.08 13.14
C SER A 243 -10.81 -3.46 12.90
N ASN A 244 -11.38 -4.51 13.51
CA ASN A 244 -10.88 -5.87 13.34
C ASN A 244 -11.04 -6.37 11.89
N LEU A 245 -12.13 -6.01 11.21
CA LEU A 245 -12.33 -6.36 9.81
C LEU A 245 -11.33 -5.65 8.89
N LEU A 246 -11.05 -4.36 9.14
CA LEU A 246 -10.07 -3.59 8.38
C LEU A 246 -8.66 -4.15 8.52
N VAL A 247 -8.26 -4.51 9.75
CA VAL A 247 -6.98 -5.18 10.00
C VAL A 247 -6.93 -6.55 9.32
N GLY A 248 -8.03 -7.33 9.41
CA GLY A 248 -8.13 -8.63 8.76
C GLY A 248 -7.94 -8.59 7.24
N LEU A 249 -8.60 -7.63 6.57
CA LEU A 249 -8.47 -7.43 5.13
C LEU A 249 -7.06 -6.99 4.73
N ALA A 250 -6.48 -6.04 5.47
CA ALA A 250 -5.13 -5.56 5.19
C ALA A 250 -4.07 -6.68 5.31
N VAL A 251 -4.21 -7.55 6.32
CA VAL A 251 -3.30 -8.68 6.51
C VAL A 251 -3.41 -9.70 5.38
N ASP A 252 -4.62 -9.95 4.88
CA ASP A 252 -4.85 -10.89 3.78
C ASP A 252 -4.26 -10.37 2.45
N ASP A 253 -4.49 -9.10 2.13
CA ASP A 253 -3.94 -8.45 0.93
C ASP A 253 -2.41 -8.42 0.93
N ILE A 254 -1.80 -8.14 2.08
CA ILE A 254 -0.35 -8.12 2.22
C ILE A 254 0.24 -9.51 1.92
N LYS A 255 -0.39 -10.60 2.39
CA LYS A 255 0.09 -11.97 2.11
C LYS A 255 0.08 -12.26 0.61
N VAL A 256 -1.01 -11.97 -0.09
CA VAL A 256 -1.13 -12.19 -1.54
C VAL A 256 -0.05 -11.41 -2.32
N VAL A 257 0.22 -10.16 -1.92
CA VAL A 257 1.26 -9.35 -2.58
C VAL A 257 2.67 -9.88 -2.27
N LEU A 258 2.90 -10.40 -1.06
CA LEU A 258 4.18 -10.98 -0.66
C LEU A 258 4.50 -12.27 -1.43
N GLU A 259 3.52 -13.14 -1.66
CA GLU A 259 3.71 -14.37 -2.44
C GLU A 259 4.13 -14.07 -3.89
N GLN A 260 3.64 -12.96 -4.45
CA GLN A 260 3.95 -12.54 -5.82
C GLN A 260 5.09 -11.50 -5.89
N ALA A 261 5.75 -11.19 -4.77
CA ALA A 261 6.67 -10.08 -4.65
C ALA A 261 7.85 -10.18 -5.63
N GLU A 262 8.44 -11.37 -5.77
CA GLU A 262 9.61 -11.57 -6.63
C GLU A 262 9.28 -11.36 -8.11
N LEU A 263 8.17 -11.94 -8.58
CA LEU A 263 7.68 -11.76 -9.95
C LEU A 263 7.28 -10.31 -10.22
N LYS A 264 6.55 -9.66 -9.29
CA LYS A 264 6.20 -8.24 -9.40
C LYS A 264 7.45 -7.36 -9.47
N ARG A 265 8.47 -7.65 -8.66
CA ARG A 265 9.77 -6.92 -8.68
C ARG A 265 10.47 -7.06 -10.03
N LEU A 266 10.56 -8.27 -10.57
CA LEU A 266 11.18 -8.51 -11.87
C LEU A 266 10.40 -7.82 -13.00
N GLY A 267 9.06 -7.90 -12.97
CA GLY A 267 8.19 -7.21 -13.91
C GLY A 267 8.35 -5.70 -13.87
N MET A 268 8.48 -5.09 -12.69
CA MET A 268 8.77 -3.65 -12.55
C MET A 268 10.12 -3.26 -13.16
N GLN A 269 11.17 -4.08 -12.96
CA GLN A 269 12.48 -3.84 -13.57
C GLN A 269 12.42 -3.89 -15.10
N VAL A 270 11.77 -4.91 -15.65
CA VAL A 270 11.58 -5.04 -17.10
C VAL A 270 10.79 -3.86 -17.66
N LYS A 271 9.69 -3.48 -17.00
CA LYS A 271 8.86 -2.32 -17.41
C LYS A 271 9.65 -1.01 -17.39
N LEU A 272 10.47 -0.79 -16.36
CA LEU A 272 11.33 0.39 -16.28
C LEU A 272 12.34 0.42 -17.43
N VAL A 273 13.04 -0.70 -17.68
CA VAL A 273 14.03 -0.80 -18.76
C VAL A 273 13.39 -0.56 -20.12
N LEU A 274 12.24 -1.19 -20.40
CA LEU A 274 11.49 -0.98 -21.64
C LEU A 274 11.02 0.47 -21.80
N THR A 275 10.53 1.10 -20.72
CA THR A 275 10.12 2.51 -20.74
C THR A 275 11.30 3.41 -21.11
N VAL A 276 12.46 3.21 -20.48
CA VAL A 276 13.67 3.98 -20.81
C VAL A 276 14.14 3.70 -22.24
N GLU A 277 14.12 2.44 -22.69
CA GLU A 277 14.54 2.06 -24.04
C GLU A 277 13.65 2.67 -25.13
N THR A 278 12.34 2.76 -24.90
CA THR A 278 11.38 3.40 -25.82
C THR A 278 11.49 4.92 -25.82
N MET A 279 11.88 5.54 -24.70
CA MET A 279 12.10 6.99 -24.60
C MET A 279 13.46 7.44 -25.17
N LEU A 280 14.43 6.54 -25.31
CA LEU A 280 15.76 6.86 -25.82
C LEU A 280 15.72 7.06 -27.35
N PRO A 281 16.31 8.16 -27.87
CA PRO A 281 16.51 8.33 -29.30
C PRO A 281 17.30 7.18 -29.92
N THR A 282 17.06 6.88 -31.19
CA THR A 282 17.67 5.76 -31.91
C THR A 282 19.20 5.76 -31.87
N TRP A 283 19.83 6.94 -31.88
CA TRP A 283 21.28 7.09 -31.75
C TRP A 283 21.80 6.67 -30.37
N ALA A 284 21.11 7.06 -29.29
CA ALA A 284 21.48 6.72 -27.92
C ALA A 284 21.22 5.24 -27.62
N ARG A 285 20.10 4.70 -28.13
CA ARG A 285 19.77 3.28 -28.02
C ARG A 285 20.84 2.41 -28.68
N ARG A 286 21.31 2.78 -29.87
CA ARG A 286 22.40 2.06 -30.57
C ARG A 286 23.73 2.07 -29.82
N GLN A 287 24.01 3.13 -29.06
CA GLN A 287 25.25 3.24 -28.28
C GLN A 287 25.19 2.48 -26.95
N VAL A 288 24.02 2.44 -26.30
CA VAL A 288 23.87 1.87 -24.95
C VAL A 288 23.51 0.38 -24.97
N VAL A 289 22.80 -0.09 -26.01
CA VAL A 289 22.35 -1.49 -26.10
C VAL A 289 23.50 -2.39 -26.57
N VAL A 290 24.00 -3.22 -25.67
CA VAL A 290 25.05 -4.22 -25.94
C VAL A 290 24.40 -5.58 -26.19
N GLN A 291 24.50 -6.10 -27.43
CA GLN A 291 23.89 -7.38 -27.81
C GLN A 291 24.55 -8.61 -27.16
N LYS A 292 25.84 -8.55 -26.85
CA LYS A 292 26.59 -9.66 -26.27
C LYS A 292 27.49 -9.18 -25.14
N ARG A 293 27.33 -9.76 -23.95
CA ARG A 293 28.16 -9.47 -22.79
C ARG A 293 28.88 -10.73 -22.32
N THR A 294 30.21 -10.71 -22.35
CA THR A 294 31.05 -11.79 -21.80
C THR A 294 31.25 -11.55 -20.29
N VAL A 295 30.65 -12.40 -19.47
CA VAL A 295 30.82 -12.38 -18.02
C VAL A 295 31.99 -13.29 -17.62
N ARG A 296 32.94 -12.78 -16.82
CA ARG A 296 34.06 -13.55 -16.28
C ARG A 296 33.88 -13.71 -14.75
N PRO A 297 33.37 -14.86 -14.26
CA PRO A 297 32.93 -15.03 -12.87
C PRO A 297 34.00 -14.74 -11.81
N ASN A 298 35.27 -15.08 -12.10
CA ASN A 298 36.36 -14.97 -11.12
C ASN A 298 37.11 -13.62 -11.15
N ARG A 299 36.75 -12.69 -12.05
CA ARG A 299 37.41 -11.39 -12.14
C ARG A 299 36.67 -10.37 -11.26
N LYS A 300 37.18 -10.12 -10.05
CA LYS A 300 36.60 -9.11 -9.15
C LYS A 300 36.76 -7.71 -9.75
N SER A 301 35.63 -7.06 -10.08
CA SER A 301 35.65 -5.66 -10.47
C SER A 301 35.85 -4.76 -9.25
N ARG A 302 36.77 -3.80 -9.33
CA ARG A 302 37.03 -2.82 -8.24
C ARG A 302 35.77 -1.98 -7.96
N THR A 303 35.02 -1.61 -9.01
CA THR A 303 33.77 -0.83 -8.89
C THR A 303 32.63 -1.64 -8.26
N ALA A 304 32.53 -2.94 -8.60
CA ALA A 304 31.54 -3.83 -7.99
C ALA A 304 31.82 -4.05 -6.50
N THR A 305 33.10 -4.19 -6.13
CA THR A 305 33.52 -4.31 -4.72
C THR A 305 33.25 -3.02 -3.93
N LEU A 306 33.45 -1.85 -4.54
CA LEU A 306 33.19 -0.54 -3.93
C LEU A 306 31.68 -0.30 -3.71
N MET A 307 30.85 -0.53 -4.74
CA MET A 307 29.39 -0.40 -4.65
C MET A 307 28.78 -1.33 -3.60
N ARG A 308 29.31 -2.56 -3.48
CA ARG A 308 28.89 -3.53 -2.47
C ARG A 308 29.20 -3.06 -1.04
N ARG A 309 30.34 -2.39 -0.83
CA ARG A 309 30.73 -1.82 0.47
C ARG A 309 29.93 -0.56 0.84
N LEU A 310 29.65 0.31 -0.13
CA LEU A 310 28.99 1.60 0.13
C LEU A 310 27.48 1.49 0.30
N PHE A 311 26.81 0.65 -0.49
CA PHE A 311 25.34 0.64 -0.54
C PHE A 311 24.71 -0.68 -0.11
N GLY A 312 25.49 -1.71 0.24
CA GLY A 312 24.96 -3.05 0.55
C GLY A 312 24.23 -3.71 -0.63
N ILE A 313 24.25 -3.09 -1.82
CA ILE A 313 23.61 -3.58 -3.02
C ILE A 313 24.43 -4.75 -3.53
N ASN A 314 23.91 -5.97 -3.39
CA ASN A 314 24.30 -7.07 -4.25
C ASN A 314 23.86 -6.69 -5.67
N ILE A 315 24.78 -6.12 -6.46
CA ILE A 315 24.64 -6.17 -7.91
C ILE A 315 24.59 -7.66 -8.19
N HIS A 316 23.40 -8.17 -8.50
CA HIS A 316 23.25 -9.48 -9.11
C HIS A 316 24.01 -9.39 -10.44
N THR A 317 25.33 -9.62 -10.40
CA THR A 317 26.02 -10.21 -11.52
C THR A 317 25.19 -11.43 -11.84
N PHE A 318 24.53 -11.39 -13.00
CA PHE A 318 23.85 -12.53 -13.61
C PHE A 318 24.57 -13.80 -13.18
N GLN A 319 23.96 -14.48 -12.22
CA GLN A 319 24.42 -15.76 -11.73
C GLN A 319 23.75 -16.72 -12.70
N PRO A 320 24.49 -17.40 -13.59
CA PRO A 320 23.87 -18.41 -14.43
C PRO A 320 23.31 -19.46 -13.47
N GLY A 321 21.98 -19.51 -13.37
CA GLY A 321 21.22 -20.44 -12.56
C GLY A 321 21.17 -20.12 -11.07
N SER A 322 20.22 -19.26 -10.65
CA SER A 322 19.28 -19.81 -9.67
C SER A 322 18.56 -20.92 -10.40
N ARG A 323 18.73 -22.13 -9.89
CA ARG A 323 18.12 -23.37 -10.34
C ARG A 323 16.59 -23.18 -10.27
N GLU A 324 15.98 -22.55 -11.28
CA GLU A 324 14.72 -23.09 -11.77
C GLU A 324 15.05 -24.54 -12.05
N GLU A 325 14.53 -25.46 -11.24
CA GLU A 325 14.43 -26.83 -11.68
C GLU A 325 13.59 -26.79 -12.95
N LYS A 326 14.26 -26.60 -14.09
CA LYS A 326 13.79 -27.19 -15.32
C LYS A 326 13.59 -28.65 -14.96
N TYR A 327 12.33 -29.06 -14.83
CA TYR A 327 11.94 -30.43 -15.05
C TYR A 327 12.41 -30.76 -16.46
N THR A 328 13.68 -31.14 -16.57
CA THR A 328 14.26 -31.62 -17.81
C THR A 328 13.46 -32.86 -18.19
N VAL A 329 13.19 -33.01 -19.47
CA VAL A 329 12.51 -34.19 -20.02
C VAL A 329 13.17 -35.49 -19.49
N GLU A 330 14.49 -35.46 -19.26
CA GLU A 330 15.27 -36.48 -18.53
C GLU A 330 14.69 -36.87 -17.17
N LYS A 331 14.35 -35.90 -16.30
CA LYS A 331 13.77 -36.16 -14.96
C LYS A 331 12.36 -36.73 -15.04
N VAL A 332 11.60 -36.36 -16.08
CA VAL A 332 10.26 -36.93 -16.34
C VAL A 332 10.40 -38.39 -16.77
N TYR A 333 11.37 -38.70 -17.63
CA TYR A 333 11.69 -40.08 -18.01
C TYR A 333 12.21 -40.90 -16.83
N GLU A 334 13.10 -40.36 -15.99
CA GLU A 334 13.56 -41.04 -14.77
C GLU A 334 12.41 -41.31 -13.80
N HIS A 335 11.46 -40.38 -13.67
CA HIS A 335 10.28 -40.56 -12.82
C HIS A 335 9.28 -41.57 -13.42
N GLN A 336 9.09 -41.57 -14.75
CA GLN A 336 8.30 -42.59 -15.45
C GLN A 336 8.92 -43.98 -15.31
N GLU A 337 10.23 -44.12 -15.49
CA GLU A 337 10.93 -45.39 -15.25
C GLU A 337 10.83 -45.84 -13.79
N GLY A 338 10.95 -44.90 -12.84
CA GLY A 338 10.73 -45.19 -11.42
C GLY A 338 9.33 -45.71 -11.14
N MET A 339 8.30 -45.10 -11.76
CA MET A 339 6.91 -45.51 -11.65
C MET A 339 6.67 -46.89 -12.29
N GLU A 340 7.25 -47.17 -13.47
CA GLU A 340 7.14 -48.47 -14.14
C GLU A 340 7.79 -49.59 -13.32
N ARG A 341 8.95 -49.34 -12.72
CA ARG A 341 9.60 -50.31 -11.82
C ARG A 341 8.72 -50.60 -10.61
N LEU A 342 8.05 -49.59 -10.07
CA LEU A 342 7.16 -49.74 -8.92
C LEU A 342 5.88 -50.51 -9.28
N LEU A 343 5.32 -50.28 -10.47
CA LEU A 343 4.19 -51.05 -11.00
C LEU A 343 4.55 -52.53 -11.19
N ARG A 344 5.72 -52.85 -11.77
CA ARG A 344 6.17 -54.25 -11.87
C ARG A 344 6.33 -54.92 -10.51
N HIS A 345 6.83 -54.18 -9.53
CA HIS A 345 7.00 -54.70 -8.18
C HIS A 345 5.65 -54.94 -7.47
N LEU A 346 4.65 -54.10 -7.75
CA LEU A 346 3.27 -54.30 -7.28
C LEU A 346 2.60 -55.49 -7.96
N GLU A 347 2.80 -55.68 -9.26
CA GLU A 347 2.27 -56.82 -10.01
C GLU A 347 2.83 -58.14 -9.46
N GLU A 348 4.14 -58.21 -9.23
CA GLU A 348 4.80 -59.39 -8.64
C GLU A 348 4.28 -59.68 -7.21
N ARG A 349 4.01 -58.64 -6.42
CA ARG A 349 3.40 -58.78 -5.09
C ARG A 349 1.95 -59.27 -5.18
N MET A 350 1.17 -58.80 -6.15
CA MET A 350 -0.21 -59.24 -6.38
C MET A 350 -0.27 -60.71 -6.80
N ASP A 351 0.65 -61.18 -7.64
CA ASP A 351 0.71 -62.59 -8.04
C ASP A 351 1.04 -63.51 -6.87
N ILE A 352 1.97 -63.10 -6.01
CA ILE A 352 2.28 -63.84 -4.77
C ILE A 352 1.05 -63.92 -3.86
N LEU A 353 0.31 -62.81 -3.72
CA LEU A 353 -0.92 -62.76 -2.94
C LEU A 353 -2.02 -63.65 -3.52
N ALA A 354 -2.20 -63.63 -4.85
CA ALA A 354 -3.14 -64.50 -5.54
C ALA A 354 -2.78 -65.99 -5.33
N GLN A 355 -1.49 -66.33 -5.41
CA GLN A 355 -1.03 -67.69 -5.18
C GLN A 355 -1.20 -68.14 -3.72
N GLN A 356 -1.00 -67.23 -2.75
CA GLN A 356 -1.30 -67.49 -1.34
C GLN A 356 -2.79 -67.71 -1.11
N GLY A 357 -3.65 -66.88 -1.72
CA GLY A 357 -5.10 -67.04 -1.70
C GLY A 357 -5.53 -68.41 -2.21
N HIS A 358 -4.97 -68.85 -3.34
CA HIS A 358 -5.32 -70.14 -3.93
C HIS A 358 -4.81 -71.34 -3.11
N ARG A 359 -3.66 -71.21 -2.43
CA ARG A 359 -3.18 -72.20 -1.46
C ARG A 359 -4.10 -72.27 -0.23
N LEU A 360 -4.54 -71.12 0.28
CA LEU A 360 -5.46 -71.04 1.41
C LEU A 360 -6.80 -71.69 1.06
N GLU A 361 -7.34 -71.42 -0.13
CA GLU A 361 -8.57 -72.02 -0.64
C GLU A 361 -8.45 -73.54 -0.76
N LYS A 362 -7.33 -74.05 -1.31
CA LYS A 362 -7.07 -75.50 -1.35
C LYS A 362 -6.96 -76.12 0.04
N ALA A 363 -6.31 -75.44 1.00
CA ALA A 363 -6.22 -75.91 2.38
C ALA A 363 -7.59 -75.94 3.07
N LEU A 364 -8.41 -74.91 2.87
CA LEU A 364 -9.79 -74.84 3.36
C LEU A 364 -10.66 -75.95 2.76
N ASN A 365 -10.57 -76.19 1.44
CA ASN A 365 -11.30 -77.27 0.79
C ASN A 365 -10.84 -78.66 1.26
N ALA A 366 -9.54 -78.86 1.50
CA ALA A 366 -9.03 -80.10 2.07
C ALA A 366 -9.51 -80.32 3.51
N LEU A 367 -9.55 -79.28 4.34
CA LEU A 367 -10.13 -79.33 5.69
C LEU A 367 -11.64 -79.60 5.64
N GLY A 368 -12.38 -78.99 4.72
CA GLY A 368 -13.80 -79.24 4.51
C GLY A 368 -14.10 -80.68 4.08
N GLN A 369 -13.27 -81.27 3.21
CA GLN A 369 -13.37 -82.68 2.84
C GLN A 369 -13.01 -83.61 4.00
N ARG A 370 -12.02 -83.26 4.83
CA ARG A 370 -11.64 -84.03 6.03
C ARG A 370 -12.72 -83.98 7.12
N ALA A 371 -13.38 -82.84 7.28
CA ALA A 371 -14.54 -82.70 8.17
C ALA A 371 -15.73 -83.53 7.68
N ARG A 372 -15.98 -83.60 6.36
CA ARG A 372 -17.00 -84.49 5.79
C ARG A 372 -16.63 -85.97 5.94
N GLY A 373 -15.37 -86.36 5.75
CA GLY A 373 -14.91 -87.74 5.94
C GLY A 373 -14.81 -88.18 7.41
N GLY A 374 -14.69 -87.24 8.35
CA GLY A 374 -14.73 -87.52 9.80
C GLY A 374 -16.13 -87.79 10.35
N SER A 375 -17.18 -87.35 9.65
CA SER A 375 -18.57 -87.55 10.07
C SER A 375 -19.15 -88.94 9.73
N GLU A 376 -18.46 -89.76 8.93
CA GLU A 376 -18.88 -91.12 8.59
C GLU A 376 -18.21 -92.22 9.45
N ARG A 377 -17.34 -91.86 10.41
CA ARG A 377 -16.60 -92.83 11.26
C ARG A 377 -16.92 -92.77 12.75
N GLY A 378 -17.99 -92.09 13.16
CA GLY A 378 -18.39 -91.94 14.56
C GLY A 378 -19.87 -92.19 14.82
N SER A 379 -20.40 -93.38 14.52
CA SER A 379 -21.71 -93.84 15.03
C SER A 379 -21.90 -95.37 15.00
N THR A 380 -21.00 -96.11 15.66
CA THR A 380 -21.22 -97.47 16.15
C THR A 380 -20.28 -97.64 17.35
N GLY A 381 -20.65 -97.95 18.59
CA GLY A 381 -21.89 -98.26 19.28
C GLY A 381 -21.44 -98.72 20.69
N SER A 382 -22.17 -98.41 21.75
CA SER A 382 -21.96 -99.07 23.04
C SER A 382 -23.28 -99.16 23.78
N SER A 383 -23.90 -100.33 23.66
CA SER A 383 -24.99 -100.85 24.47
C SER A 383 -24.50 -101.22 25.89
N SER A 384 -25.38 -101.08 26.87
CA SER A 384 -25.33 -101.73 28.19
C SER A 384 -25.15 -103.26 28.09
N PRO A 385 -24.83 -103.96 29.19
CA PRO A 385 -25.87 -104.44 30.13
C PRO A 385 -25.40 -104.38 31.62
N ASP A 386 -26.19 -103.86 32.56
CA ASP A 386 -27.35 -104.44 33.30
C ASP A 386 -26.95 -104.93 34.70
N ASP A 387 -27.69 -104.40 35.68
CA ASP A 387 -28.19 -104.95 36.96
C ASP A 387 -27.29 -105.77 37.89
N VAL A 388 -27.06 -105.23 39.11
CA VAL A 388 -27.53 -105.72 40.43
C VAL A 388 -27.60 -104.54 41.40
#